data_AF-A0A928VS02-F1
#
_entry.id   AF-A0A928VS02-F1
#
_cell.length_a   1.000
_cell.length_b   1.000
_cell.length_c   1.000
_cell.angle_alpha   90.00
_cell.angle_beta   90.00
_cell.angle_gamma   90.00
#
_symmetry.space_group_name_H-M   'P 1'
#
loop_
_entity.id
_entity.type
_entity.pdbx_description
1 polymer ?
#
loop_
_entity_poly.entity_id
_entity_poly.type
_entity_poly.pdbx_seq_one_letter_code
_entity_poly.pdbx_strand_id
1 'polypeptide(L)'
;MPQLEAVPTIDYQSETYKDAYSRINAIVIEGEQEAYENYIRLGELIPDSQAELIKLSKMENRHKKGFQACGRNLSVTPDMEFASEYFSQLHGNFQKAAAENKVVTCLLIQSLIIECFAIAAYNIYIPVADPFARKITEGVVKDEYTHLNFGEVWLKEHFEESREELEQANRDNLPIIWKMLNQVTEDARTLEMPKEELIEDFMIAYGEALSNIGFTTRDIMRMSAYGLKAA
;
A
#
# COMPACT_ATOMS: atom_id res chain seq x y z
N MET A 1 17.48 -10.10 37.84
CA MET A 1 17.03 -9.17 36.79
C MET A 1 17.02 -9.97 35.50
N PRO A 2 15.88 -10.12 34.81
CA PRO A 2 15.91 -10.73 33.49
C PRO A 2 16.77 -9.83 32.59
N GLN A 3 17.73 -10.47 31.94
CA GLN A 3 18.63 -9.85 30.99
C GLN A 3 17.76 -9.40 29.81
N LEU A 4 17.62 -8.08 29.63
CA LEU A 4 17.09 -7.52 28.40
C LEU A 4 17.99 -8.05 27.28
N GLU A 5 17.47 -8.97 26.48
CA GLU A 5 18.12 -9.38 25.24
C GLU A 5 18.39 -8.10 24.45
N ALA A 6 19.65 -7.88 24.11
CA ALA A 6 20.03 -6.75 23.28
C ALA A 6 19.28 -6.90 21.96
N VAL A 7 18.41 -5.93 21.66
CA VAL A 7 17.80 -5.81 20.32
C VAL A 7 18.96 -5.81 19.32
N PRO A 8 18.98 -6.73 18.33
CA PRO A 8 19.97 -6.70 17.27
C PRO A 8 20.02 -5.27 16.71
N THR A 9 21.20 -4.66 16.74
CA THR A 9 21.34 -3.31 16.21
C THR A 9 21.47 -3.44 14.70
N ILE A 10 20.43 -3.06 13.96
CA ILE A 10 20.44 -3.03 12.50
C ILE A 10 21.61 -2.18 12.01
N ASP A 11 22.46 -2.76 11.16
CA ASP A 11 23.52 -2.02 10.47
C ASP A 11 22.99 -1.45 9.14
N TYR A 12 22.41 -0.24 9.23
CA TYR A 12 21.91 0.52 8.08
C TYR A 12 22.98 0.86 7.04
N GLN A 13 24.27 0.74 7.39
CA GLN A 13 25.39 1.05 6.48
C GLN A 13 25.93 -0.18 5.75
N SER A 14 25.51 -1.38 6.13
CA SER A 14 25.92 -2.62 5.47
C SER A 14 25.44 -2.67 4.01
N GLU A 15 26.25 -3.26 3.14
CA GLU A 15 25.90 -3.44 1.72
C GLU A 15 24.64 -4.29 1.55
N THR A 16 24.46 -5.31 2.41
CA THR A 16 23.26 -6.15 2.40
C THR A 16 22.00 -5.35 2.73
N TYR A 17 22.04 -4.47 3.74
CA TYR A 17 20.91 -3.59 4.04
C TYR A 17 20.63 -2.64 2.88
N LYS A 18 21.66 -1.98 2.33
CA LYS A 18 21.50 -1.01 1.24
C LYS A 18 21.00 -1.63 -0.05
N ASP A 19 21.42 -2.85 -0.38
CA ASP A 19 20.92 -3.60 -1.52
C ASP A 19 19.42 -3.90 -1.38
N ALA A 20 18.99 -4.48 -0.24
CA ALA A 20 17.57 -4.71 0.02
C ALA A 20 16.76 -3.41 0.06
N TYR A 21 17.31 -2.38 0.72
CA TYR A 21 16.67 -1.06 0.82
C TYR A 21 16.51 -0.39 -0.55
N SER A 22 17.39 -0.66 -1.52
CA SER A 22 17.27 -0.09 -2.88
C SER A 22 15.96 -0.51 -3.56
N ARG A 23 15.54 -1.76 -3.38
CA ARG A 23 14.30 -2.30 -3.93
C ARG A 23 13.09 -1.88 -3.11
N ILE A 24 13.14 -2.02 -1.78
CA ILE A 24 12.03 -1.62 -0.90
C ILE A 24 11.74 -0.12 -1.00
N ASN A 25 12.77 0.72 -0.97
CA ASN A 25 12.58 2.16 -1.15
C ASN A 25 12.02 2.47 -2.54
N ALA A 26 12.46 1.76 -3.59
CA ALA A 26 11.93 1.98 -4.93
C ALA A 26 10.44 1.63 -5.04
N ILE A 27 10.02 0.50 -4.45
CA ILE A 27 8.60 0.10 -4.37
C ILE A 27 7.78 1.22 -3.75
N VAL A 28 8.22 1.75 -2.60
CA VAL A 28 7.46 2.82 -1.94
C VAL A 28 7.43 4.09 -2.81
N ILE A 29 8.54 4.48 -3.44
CA ILE A 29 8.54 5.64 -4.35
C ILE A 29 7.59 5.44 -5.53
N GLU A 30 7.59 4.25 -6.13
CA GLU A 30 6.75 3.94 -7.29
C GLU A 30 5.27 3.87 -6.90
N GLY A 31 4.94 3.20 -5.79
CA GLY A 31 3.57 3.15 -5.27
C GLY A 31 2.99 4.55 -5.03
N GLU A 32 3.79 5.47 -4.48
CA GLU A 32 3.42 6.87 -4.28
C GLU A 32 3.29 7.66 -5.58
N GLN A 33 4.10 7.33 -6.61
CA GLN A 33 3.95 7.91 -7.94
C GLN A 33 2.67 7.44 -8.61
N GLU A 34 2.38 6.13 -8.55
CA GLU A 34 1.16 5.56 -9.09
C GLU A 34 -0.07 6.10 -8.35
N ALA A 35 -0.04 6.21 -7.02
CA ALA A 35 -1.12 6.79 -6.23
C ALA A 35 -1.41 8.25 -6.65
N TYR A 36 -0.37 9.06 -6.85
CA TYR A 36 -0.52 10.41 -7.41
C TYR A 36 -1.27 10.41 -8.75
N GLU A 37 -0.91 9.52 -9.67
CA GLU A 37 -1.53 9.43 -11.00
C GLU A 37 -2.96 8.87 -10.93
N ASN A 38 -3.17 7.84 -10.10
CA ASN A 38 -4.45 7.19 -9.89
C ASN A 38 -5.48 8.16 -9.32
N TYR A 39 -5.09 8.99 -8.33
CA TYR A 39 -5.97 10.01 -7.78
C TYR A 39 -6.31 11.13 -8.77
N ILE A 40 -5.38 11.51 -9.66
CA ILE A 40 -5.70 12.42 -10.76
C ILE A 40 -6.75 11.78 -11.68
N ARG A 41 -6.54 10.52 -12.06
CA ARG A 41 -7.45 9.79 -12.94
C ARG A 41 -8.83 9.61 -12.30
N LEU A 42 -8.90 9.27 -11.02
CA LEU A 42 -10.15 9.21 -10.25
C LEU A 42 -10.86 10.58 -10.24
N GLY A 43 -10.11 11.69 -10.15
CA GLY A 43 -10.67 13.03 -10.22
C GLY A 43 -11.33 13.36 -11.57
N GLU A 44 -10.93 12.69 -12.65
CA GLU A 44 -11.61 12.78 -13.95
C GLU A 44 -12.86 11.90 -14.01
N LEU A 45 -12.84 10.74 -13.33
CA LEU A 45 -13.95 9.78 -13.30
C LEU A 45 -15.06 10.18 -12.31
N ILE A 46 -14.73 10.95 -11.28
CA ILE A 46 -15.65 11.46 -10.25
C ILE A 46 -15.56 12.99 -10.20
N PRO A 47 -16.12 13.71 -11.20
CA PRO A 47 -15.93 15.16 -11.33
C PRO A 47 -16.38 15.95 -10.10
N ASP A 48 -17.44 15.49 -9.42
CA ASP A 48 -17.97 16.14 -8.21
C ASP A 48 -16.99 16.11 -7.03
N SER A 49 -16.07 15.12 -7.00
CA SER A 49 -15.03 14.97 -6.00
C SER A 49 -13.63 15.37 -6.50
N GLN A 50 -13.53 15.92 -7.72
CA GLN A 50 -12.24 16.21 -8.36
C GLN A 50 -11.31 17.06 -7.50
N ALA A 51 -11.85 18.11 -6.87
CA ALA A 51 -11.04 19.01 -6.05
C ALA A 51 -10.43 18.33 -4.82
N GLU A 52 -11.11 17.33 -4.26
CA GLU A 52 -10.63 16.52 -3.14
C GLU A 52 -9.59 15.50 -3.61
N LEU A 53 -9.87 14.78 -4.69
CA LEU A 53 -8.95 13.80 -5.29
C LEU A 53 -7.63 14.45 -5.74
N ILE A 54 -7.65 15.68 -6.24
CA ILE A 54 -6.45 16.45 -6.56
C ILE A 54 -5.65 16.88 -5.29
N LYS A 55 -6.29 16.98 -4.13
CA LYS A 55 -5.56 17.20 -2.87
C LYS A 55 -4.87 15.93 -2.41
N LEU A 56 -5.55 14.77 -2.53
CA LEU A 56 -4.98 13.45 -2.22
C LEU A 56 -3.77 13.18 -3.11
N SER A 57 -3.88 13.36 -4.44
CA SER A 57 -2.71 13.19 -5.33
C SER A 57 -1.52 14.05 -4.89
N LYS A 58 -1.75 15.33 -4.58
CA LYS A 58 -0.68 16.22 -4.10
C LYS A 58 -0.06 15.75 -2.78
N MET A 59 -0.77 14.98 -1.97
CA MET A 59 -0.27 14.36 -0.75
C MET A 59 0.72 13.24 -1.07
N GLU A 60 0.37 12.32 -1.96
CA GLU A 60 1.26 11.24 -2.42
C GLU A 60 2.54 11.79 -3.04
N ASN A 61 2.44 12.85 -3.84
CA ASN A 61 3.65 13.46 -4.40
C ASN A 61 4.55 14.12 -3.33
N ARG A 62 4.03 14.42 -2.13
CA ARG A 62 4.85 14.83 -0.96
C ARG A 62 5.44 13.60 -0.27
N HIS A 63 4.66 12.54 -0.06
CA HIS A 63 5.12 11.28 0.53
C HIS A 63 6.27 10.69 -0.29
N LYS A 64 6.09 10.57 -1.62
CA LYS A 64 7.15 10.19 -2.58
C LYS A 64 8.46 10.96 -2.36
N LYS A 65 8.39 12.28 -2.22
CA LYS A 65 9.58 13.12 -1.99
C LYS A 65 10.23 12.85 -0.64
N GLY A 66 9.43 12.53 0.37
CA GLY A 66 9.88 12.05 1.68
C GLY A 66 10.66 10.75 1.54
N PHE A 67 10.10 9.74 0.89
CA PHE A 67 10.77 8.44 0.69
C PHE A 67 11.99 8.52 -0.23
N GLN A 68 12.01 9.42 -1.20
CA GLN A 68 13.23 9.75 -1.95
C GLN A 68 14.32 10.35 -1.05
N ALA A 69 13.94 11.10 0.00
CA ALA A 69 14.91 11.62 0.96
C ALA A 69 15.47 10.51 1.86
N CYS A 70 14.67 9.49 2.20
CA CYS A 70 15.13 8.32 2.96
C CYS A 70 16.25 7.57 2.21
N GLY A 71 16.07 7.29 0.91
CA GLY A 71 17.12 6.69 0.08
C GLY A 71 18.39 7.54 0.03
N ARG A 72 18.27 8.86 -0.16
CA ARG A 72 19.42 9.78 -0.12
C ARG A 72 20.14 9.79 1.22
N ASN A 73 19.41 9.72 2.34
CA ASN A 73 19.98 9.67 3.69
C ASN A 73 20.90 8.46 3.87
N LEU A 74 20.52 7.31 3.31
CA LEU A 74 21.33 6.09 3.36
C LEU A 74 22.33 5.94 2.21
N SER A 75 22.43 6.95 1.33
CA SER A 75 23.25 6.89 0.10
C SER A 75 22.88 5.69 -0.80
N VAL A 76 21.58 5.39 -0.88
CA VAL A 76 21.01 4.31 -1.69
C VAL A 76 20.39 4.90 -2.94
N THR A 77 20.71 4.31 -4.10
CA THR A 77 20.00 4.58 -5.35
C THR A 77 18.83 3.60 -5.45
N PRO A 78 17.57 4.07 -5.52
CA PRO A 78 16.42 3.17 -5.62
C PRO A 78 16.38 2.47 -6.99
N ASP A 79 16.08 1.17 -6.98
CA ASP A 79 15.89 0.35 -8.18
C ASP A 79 14.48 0.53 -8.77
N MET A 80 14.29 1.60 -9.53
CA MET A 80 13.00 1.96 -10.10
C MET A 80 12.52 0.99 -11.19
N GLU A 81 13.42 0.27 -11.85
CA GLU A 81 13.03 -0.73 -12.86
C GLU A 81 12.36 -1.92 -12.17
N PHE A 82 12.96 -2.41 -11.08
CA PHE A 82 12.34 -3.43 -10.24
C PHE A 82 10.97 -2.99 -9.72
N ALA A 83 10.83 -1.76 -9.22
CA ALA A 83 9.59 -1.25 -8.67
C ALA A 83 8.47 -1.13 -9.72
N SER A 84 8.79 -0.68 -10.93
CA SER A 84 7.81 -0.59 -12.03
C SER A 84 7.33 -1.98 -12.45
N GLU A 85 8.22 -2.98 -12.53
CA GLU A 85 7.82 -4.36 -12.80
C GLU A 85 6.95 -4.94 -11.67
N TYR A 86 7.30 -4.62 -10.41
CA TYR A 86 6.60 -5.07 -9.21
C TYR A 86 5.12 -4.67 -9.20
N PHE A 87 4.80 -3.43 -9.57
CA PHE A 87 3.41 -2.95 -9.62
C PHE A 87 2.69 -3.20 -10.94
N SER A 88 3.40 -3.56 -12.01
CA SER A 88 2.87 -3.62 -13.38
C SER A 88 1.52 -4.32 -13.54
N GLN A 89 1.29 -5.43 -12.82
CA GLN A 89 0.03 -6.17 -12.90
C GLN A 89 -1.12 -5.40 -12.25
N LEU A 90 -0.91 -4.84 -11.06
CA LEU A 90 -1.93 -4.08 -10.33
C LEU A 90 -2.20 -2.74 -11.04
N HIS A 91 -1.15 -2.08 -11.51
CA HIS A 91 -1.22 -0.87 -12.32
C HIS A 91 -2.03 -1.10 -13.60
N GLY A 92 -1.73 -2.16 -14.34
CA GLY A 92 -2.46 -2.52 -15.56
C GLY A 92 -3.94 -2.79 -15.31
N ASN A 93 -4.29 -3.43 -14.18
CA ASN A 93 -5.68 -3.63 -13.79
C ASN A 93 -6.40 -2.30 -13.48
N PHE A 94 -5.74 -1.37 -12.79
CA PHE A 94 -6.28 -0.03 -12.55
C PHE A 94 -6.51 0.72 -13.86
N GLN A 95 -5.50 0.79 -14.74
CA GLN A 95 -5.60 1.47 -16.04
C GLN A 95 -6.74 0.91 -16.89
N LYS A 96 -6.89 -0.42 -16.93
CA LYS A 96 -7.98 -1.08 -17.64
C LYS A 96 -9.35 -0.70 -17.05
N ALA A 97 -9.50 -0.76 -15.73
CA ALA A 97 -10.73 -0.36 -15.05
C ALA A 97 -11.07 1.11 -15.34
N ALA A 98 -10.07 2.00 -15.28
CA ALA A 98 -10.25 3.42 -15.55
C ALA A 98 -10.62 3.71 -17.02
N ALA A 99 -10.12 2.91 -17.97
CA ALA A 99 -10.51 3.01 -19.38
C ALA A 99 -11.95 2.54 -19.63
N GLU A 100 -12.43 1.59 -18.81
CA GLU A 100 -13.80 1.07 -18.84
C GLU A 100 -14.78 1.87 -17.94
N ASN A 101 -14.33 2.97 -17.32
CA ASN A 101 -15.09 3.77 -16.33
C ASN A 101 -15.58 2.96 -15.11
N LYS A 102 -14.85 1.91 -14.73
CA LYS A 102 -15.12 1.08 -13.56
C LYS A 102 -14.56 1.75 -12.29
N VAL A 103 -15.27 2.78 -11.83
CA VAL A 103 -14.87 3.59 -10.67
C VAL A 103 -14.74 2.74 -9.41
N VAL A 104 -15.66 1.80 -9.19
CA VAL A 104 -15.64 0.90 -8.02
C VAL A 104 -14.38 0.05 -8.00
N THR A 105 -14.00 -0.55 -9.15
CA THR A 105 -12.74 -1.30 -9.27
C THR A 105 -11.52 -0.41 -9.04
N CYS A 106 -11.51 0.83 -9.57
CA CYS A 106 -10.41 1.78 -9.37
C CYS A 106 -10.24 2.15 -7.90
N LEU A 107 -11.34 2.44 -7.19
CA LEU A 107 -11.34 2.76 -5.77
C LEU A 107 -10.95 1.57 -4.90
N LEU A 108 -11.36 0.34 -5.25
CA LEU A 108 -10.90 -0.85 -4.54
C LEU A 108 -9.39 -1.05 -4.67
N ILE A 109 -8.83 -0.87 -5.89
CA ILE A 109 -7.39 -1.02 -6.10
C ILE A 109 -6.61 0.05 -5.35
N GLN A 110 -6.91 1.33 -5.59
CA GLN A 110 -6.17 2.44 -4.98
C GLN A 110 -6.51 2.57 -3.50
N SER A 111 -7.76 2.95 -3.20
CA SER A 111 -8.16 3.44 -1.89
C SER A 111 -8.34 2.36 -0.84
N LEU A 112 -8.38 1.07 -1.21
CA LEU A 112 -8.45 -0.03 -0.25
C LEU A 112 -7.19 -0.90 -0.31
N ILE A 113 -6.92 -1.54 -1.44
CA ILE A 113 -5.83 -2.52 -1.54
C ILE A 113 -4.46 -1.83 -1.36
N ILE A 114 -4.16 -0.79 -2.14
CA ILE A 114 -2.86 -0.12 -2.07
C ILE A 114 -2.71 0.62 -0.73
N GLU A 115 -3.72 1.38 -0.29
CA GLU A 115 -3.64 2.09 1.00
C GLU A 115 -3.45 1.14 2.18
N CYS A 116 -4.21 0.05 2.27
CA CYS A 116 -4.06 -0.90 3.37
C CYS A 116 -2.68 -1.58 3.33
N PHE A 117 -2.15 -1.84 2.13
CA PHE A 117 -0.82 -2.42 1.96
C PHE A 117 0.28 -1.44 2.37
N ALA A 118 0.15 -0.16 2.02
CA ALA A 118 1.07 0.90 2.40
C ALA A 118 1.07 1.11 3.92
N ILE A 119 -0.11 1.27 4.53
CA ILE A 119 -0.26 1.45 5.99
C ILE A 119 0.39 0.27 6.74
N ALA A 120 0.13 -0.97 6.32
CA ALA A 120 0.75 -2.15 6.91
C ALA A 120 2.28 -2.11 6.80
N ALA A 121 2.81 -1.86 5.59
CA ALA A 121 4.25 -1.76 5.37
C ALA A 121 4.89 -0.67 6.23
N TYR A 122 4.23 0.48 6.37
CA TYR A 122 4.73 1.61 7.15
C TYR A 122 4.73 1.32 8.64
N ASN A 123 3.66 0.72 9.18
CA ASN A 123 3.57 0.35 10.59
C ASN A 123 4.65 -0.67 10.98
N ILE A 124 4.89 -1.67 10.14
CA ILE A 124 5.93 -2.68 10.38
C ILE A 124 7.34 -2.09 10.19
N TYR A 125 7.52 -1.12 9.29
CA TYR A 125 8.82 -0.48 9.08
C TYR A 125 9.22 0.50 10.20
N ILE A 126 8.29 1.28 10.77
CA ILE A 126 8.59 2.33 11.76
C ILE A 126 9.49 1.86 12.92
N PRO A 127 9.23 0.70 13.58
CA PRO A 127 10.05 0.21 14.70
C PRO A 127 11.49 -0.11 14.32
N VAL A 128 11.74 -0.50 13.07
CA VAL A 128 13.04 -0.97 12.56
C VAL A 128 13.75 0.06 11.66
N ALA A 129 13.05 1.12 11.26
CA ALA A 129 13.58 2.21 10.45
C ALA A 129 14.69 2.99 11.15
N ASP A 130 15.64 3.50 10.36
CA ASP A 130 16.63 4.45 10.86
C ASP A 130 15.94 5.75 11.35
N PRO A 131 16.57 6.54 12.25
CA PRO A 131 15.91 7.69 12.86
C PRO A 131 15.38 8.74 11.86
N PHE A 132 16.01 8.90 10.71
CA PHE A 132 15.54 9.83 9.68
C PHE A 132 14.30 9.28 8.99
N ALA A 133 14.37 8.05 8.47
CA ALA A 133 13.26 7.42 7.77
C ALA A 133 12.05 7.23 8.70
N ARG A 134 12.25 6.83 9.96
CA ARG A 134 11.18 6.70 10.96
C ARG A 134 10.32 7.96 11.05
N LYS A 135 10.95 9.12 11.20
CA LYS A 135 10.22 10.40 11.33
C LYS A 135 9.43 10.76 10.07
N ILE A 136 9.95 10.42 8.89
CA ILE A 136 9.24 10.61 7.63
C ILE A 136 8.03 9.68 7.59
N THR A 137 8.23 8.39 7.82
CA THR A 137 7.18 7.37 7.76
C THR A 137 6.07 7.61 8.80
N GLU A 138 6.41 8.02 10.03
CA GLU A 138 5.41 8.44 11.05
C GLU A 138 4.55 9.62 10.58
N GLY A 139 5.14 10.56 9.83
CA GLY A 139 4.42 11.68 9.23
C GLY A 139 3.46 11.22 8.14
N VAL A 140 3.92 10.31 7.28
CA VAL A 140 3.13 9.72 6.20
C VAL A 140 1.94 8.94 6.76
N VAL A 141 2.15 8.01 7.71
CA VAL A 141 1.07 7.22 8.33
C VAL A 141 -0.03 8.10 8.92
N LYS A 142 0.32 9.24 9.50
CA LYS A 142 -0.66 10.18 10.03
C LYS A 142 -1.54 10.79 8.92
N ASP A 143 -0.97 11.03 7.74
CA ASP A 143 -1.66 11.57 6.58
C ASP A 143 -2.50 10.47 5.89
N GLU A 144 -2.01 9.22 5.81
CA GLU A 144 -2.66 8.08 5.13
C GLU A 144 -4.06 7.73 5.63
N TYR A 145 -4.35 7.94 6.92
CA TYR A 145 -5.71 7.76 7.44
C TYR A 145 -6.75 8.66 6.74
N THR A 146 -6.31 9.73 6.05
CA THR A 146 -7.19 10.57 5.22
C THR A 146 -7.46 9.96 3.84
N HIS A 147 -6.51 9.22 3.24
CA HIS A 147 -6.63 8.59 1.92
C HIS A 147 -7.63 7.43 1.93
N LEU A 148 -7.44 6.50 2.86
CA LEU A 148 -8.34 5.35 3.07
C LEU A 148 -9.79 5.83 3.24
N ASN A 149 -9.98 6.93 3.97
CA ASN A 149 -11.29 7.47 4.29
C ASN A 149 -12.09 7.91 3.05
N PHE A 150 -11.47 8.51 2.03
CA PHE A 150 -12.23 8.96 0.85
C PHE A 150 -12.88 7.79 0.11
N GLY A 151 -12.09 6.79 -0.28
CA GLY A 151 -12.60 5.66 -1.04
C GLY A 151 -13.55 4.79 -0.21
N GLU A 152 -13.26 4.61 1.07
CA GLU A 152 -14.16 3.90 2.00
C GLU A 152 -15.52 4.58 2.11
N VAL A 153 -15.56 5.91 2.32
CA VAL A 153 -16.81 6.67 2.40
C VAL A 153 -17.57 6.62 1.08
N TRP A 154 -16.90 6.84 -0.05
CA TRP A 154 -17.56 6.80 -1.35
C TRP A 154 -18.18 5.41 -1.62
N LEU A 155 -17.43 4.33 -1.38
CA LEU A 155 -17.90 2.96 -1.59
C LEU A 155 -19.01 2.56 -0.62
N LYS A 156 -19.00 3.12 0.60
CA LYS A 156 -20.08 2.94 1.57
C LYS A 156 -21.38 3.61 1.13
N GLU A 157 -21.29 4.84 0.63
CA GLU A 157 -22.45 5.59 0.14
C GLU A 157 -23.09 4.93 -1.08
N HIS A 158 -22.31 4.19 -1.87
CA HIS A 158 -22.73 3.49 -3.08
C HIS A 158 -22.71 1.96 -2.94
N PHE A 159 -22.83 1.44 -1.71
CA PHE A 159 -22.53 0.03 -1.44
C PHE A 159 -23.43 -0.95 -2.19
N GLU A 160 -24.75 -0.70 -2.22
CA GLU A 160 -25.72 -1.63 -2.82
C GLU A 160 -25.48 -1.83 -4.32
N GLU A 161 -25.13 -0.76 -5.05
CA GLU A 161 -24.79 -0.82 -6.46
C GLU A 161 -23.34 -1.25 -6.73
N SER A 162 -22.43 -1.04 -5.77
CA SER A 162 -21.00 -1.34 -5.93
C SER A 162 -20.64 -2.77 -5.52
N ARG A 163 -21.47 -3.44 -4.71
CA ARG A 163 -21.12 -4.70 -4.04
C ARG A 163 -20.64 -5.79 -4.97
N GLU A 164 -21.36 -6.05 -6.08
CA GLU A 164 -21.00 -7.14 -7.00
C GLU A 164 -19.66 -6.85 -7.69
N GLU A 165 -19.45 -5.61 -8.12
CA GLU A 165 -18.18 -5.19 -8.71
C GLU A 165 -17.03 -5.25 -7.69
N LEU A 166 -17.26 -4.85 -6.43
CA LEU A 166 -16.27 -4.99 -5.35
C LEU A 166 -15.86 -6.44 -5.11
N GLU A 167 -16.82 -7.38 -5.07
CA GLU A 167 -16.52 -8.80 -4.91
C GLU A 167 -15.68 -9.34 -6.08
N GLN A 168 -15.98 -8.90 -7.32
CA GLN A 168 -15.24 -9.31 -8.51
C GLN A 168 -13.84 -8.66 -8.56
N ALA A 169 -13.75 -7.36 -8.32
CA ALA A 169 -12.48 -6.64 -8.26
C ALA A 169 -11.56 -7.18 -7.16
N ASN A 170 -12.10 -7.54 -5.99
CA ASN A 170 -11.34 -8.23 -4.94
C ASN A 170 -10.79 -9.57 -5.44
N ARG A 171 -11.61 -10.38 -6.11
CA ARG A 171 -11.19 -11.68 -6.65
C ARG A 171 -10.04 -11.54 -7.64
N ASP A 172 -10.05 -10.50 -8.46
CA ASP A 172 -9.08 -10.29 -9.53
C ASP A 172 -7.77 -9.66 -9.01
N ASN A 173 -7.82 -8.84 -7.96
CA ASN A 173 -6.68 -8.04 -7.50
C ASN A 173 -6.05 -8.53 -6.19
N LEU A 174 -6.81 -9.06 -5.24
CA LEU A 174 -6.25 -9.52 -3.96
C LEU A 174 -5.17 -10.63 -4.12
N PRO A 175 -5.28 -11.59 -5.07
CA PRO A 175 -4.21 -12.56 -5.32
C PRO A 175 -2.88 -11.93 -5.74
N ILE A 176 -2.89 -10.73 -6.32
CA ILE A 176 -1.68 -10.01 -6.75
C ILE A 176 -0.90 -9.56 -5.52
N ILE A 177 -1.58 -9.10 -4.45
CA ILE A 177 -0.93 -8.67 -3.20
C ILE A 177 -0.14 -9.80 -2.55
N TRP A 178 -0.63 -11.05 -2.60
CA TRP A 178 0.13 -12.18 -2.09
C TRP A 178 1.39 -12.47 -2.91
N LYS A 179 1.32 -12.33 -4.23
CA LYS A 179 2.50 -12.45 -5.09
C LYS A 179 3.51 -11.35 -4.80
N MET A 180 3.03 -10.11 -4.64
CA MET A 180 3.82 -8.94 -4.27
C MET A 180 4.53 -9.16 -2.91
N LEU A 181 3.82 -9.64 -1.89
CA LEU A 181 4.41 -10.00 -0.59
C LEU A 181 5.44 -11.12 -0.68
N ASN A 182 5.18 -12.16 -1.49
CA ASN A 182 6.12 -13.25 -1.73
C ASN A 182 7.41 -12.76 -2.40
N GLN A 183 7.30 -11.85 -3.37
CA GLN A 183 8.44 -11.36 -4.14
C GLN A 183 9.43 -10.53 -3.31
N VAL A 184 8.96 -9.85 -2.25
CA VAL A 184 9.80 -8.97 -1.41
C VAL A 184 10.20 -9.59 -0.08
N THR A 185 9.87 -10.87 0.16
CA THR A 185 10.06 -11.51 1.46
C THR A 185 11.51 -11.43 1.96
N GLU A 186 12.49 -11.64 1.08
CA GLU A 186 13.90 -11.62 1.47
C GLU A 186 14.43 -10.21 1.77
N ASP A 187 13.98 -9.21 1.00
CA ASP A 187 14.36 -7.82 1.22
C ASP A 187 13.70 -7.27 2.49
N ALA A 188 12.41 -7.54 2.67
CA ALA A 188 11.67 -7.17 3.88
C ALA A 188 12.31 -7.82 5.12
N ARG A 189 12.69 -9.10 5.05
CA ARG A 189 13.41 -9.80 6.13
C ARG A 189 14.75 -9.14 6.45
N THR A 190 15.48 -8.67 5.44
CA THR A 190 16.75 -7.93 5.63
C THR A 190 16.54 -6.60 6.35
N LEU A 191 15.38 -5.97 6.14
CA LEU A 191 14.96 -4.75 6.83
C LEU A 191 14.29 -5.02 8.20
N GLU A 192 14.30 -6.28 8.67
CA GLU A 192 13.60 -6.72 9.88
C GLU A 192 12.08 -6.49 9.84
N MET A 193 11.46 -6.64 8.67
CA MET A 193 10.01 -6.57 8.46
C MET A 193 9.47 -7.98 8.15
N PRO A 194 8.99 -8.74 9.16
CA PRO A 194 8.53 -10.10 8.95
C PRO A 194 7.30 -10.14 8.03
N LYS A 195 7.30 -11.08 7.09
CA LYS A 195 6.21 -11.23 6.13
C LYS A 195 4.89 -11.51 6.83
N GLU A 196 4.90 -12.34 7.87
CA GLU A 196 3.71 -12.69 8.64
C GLU A 196 3.06 -11.47 9.29
N GLU A 197 3.86 -10.52 9.79
CA GLU A 197 3.37 -9.28 10.38
C GLU A 197 2.81 -8.34 9.31
N LEU A 198 3.47 -8.22 8.15
CA LEU A 198 2.95 -7.47 7.00
C LEU A 198 1.58 -7.99 6.54
N ILE A 199 1.44 -9.32 6.54
CA ILE A 199 0.19 -10.00 6.19
C ILE A 199 -0.88 -9.69 7.24
N GLU A 200 -0.57 -9.84 8.51
CA GLU A 200 -1.51 -9.61 9.61
C GLU A 200 -2.05 -8.18 9.57
N ASP A 201 -1.17 -7.18 9.55
CA ASP A 201 -1.56 -5.76 9.52
C ASP A 201 -2.40 -5.42 8.28
N PHE A 202 -2.01 -5.93 7.10
CA PHE A 202 -2.78 -5.72 5.87
C PHE A 202 -4.19 -6.32 5.98
N MET A 203 -4.30 -7.55 6.48
CA MET A 203 -5.59 -8.24 6.59
C MET A 203 -6.52 -7.58 7.62
N ILE A 204 -5.96 -7.02 8.69
CA ILE A 204 -6.71 -6.22 9.68
C ILE A 204 -7.24 -4.95 9.01
N ALA A 205 -6.35 -4.13 8.43
CA ALA A 205 -6.74 -2.86 7.82
C ALA A 205 -7.77 -3.05 6.69
N TYR A 206 -7.52 -4.00 5.79
CA TYR A 206 -8.42 -4.28 4.68
C TYR A 206 -9.76 -4.87 5.13
N GLY A 207 -9.75 -5.75 6.14
CA GLY A 207 -10.96 -6.31 6.74
C GLY A 207 -11.82 -5.25 7.42
N GLU A 208 -11.21 -4.32 8.15
CA GLU A 208 -11.88 -3.18 8.78
C GLU A 208 -12.51 -2.26 7.73
N ALA A 209 -11.78 -1.91 6.67
CA ALA A 209 -12.30 -1.07 5.59
C ALA A 209 -13.51 -1.73 4.88
N LEU A 210 -13.43 -3.02 4.56
CA LEU A 210 -14.57 -3.76 4.00
C LEU A 210 -15.77 -3.80 4.95
N SER A 211 -15.54 -3.98 6.25
CA SER A 211 -16.59 -3.94 7.26
C SER A 211 -17.27 -2.57 7.33
N ASN A 212 -16.50 -1.49 7.26
CA ASN A 212 -17.02 -0.14 7.34
C ASN A 212 -17.85 0.25 6.10
N ILE A 213 -17.49 -0.28 4.93
CA ILE A 213 -18.23 -0.14 3.67
C ILE A 213 -19.60 -0.84 3.75
N GLY A 214 -19.69 -2.00 4.41
CA GLY A 214 -20.95 -2.71 4.62
C GLY A 214 -20.90 -4.22 4.44
N PHE A 215 -19.72 -4.80 4.18
CA PHE A 215 -19.59 -6.25 4.09
C PHE A 215 -19.77 -6.93 5.45
N THR A 216 -20.44 -8.09 5.45
CA THR A 216 -20.56 -8.90 6.67
C THR A 216 -19.25 -9.62 6.99
N THR A 217 -19.06 -10.06 8.22
CA THR A 217 -17.92 -10.91 8.60
C THR A 217 -17.78 -12.13 7.69
N ARG A 218 -18.91 -12.73 7.28
CA ARG A 218 -18.89 -13.88 6.35
C ARG A 218 -18.39 -13.49 4.96
N ASP A 219 -18.79 -12.32 4.48
CA ASP A 219 -18.32 -11.79 3.19
C ASP A 219 -16.82 -11.51 3.22
N ILE A 220 -16.36 -10.83 4.28
CA ILE A 220 -14.93 -10.50 4.47
C ILE A 220 -14.10 -11.78 4.49
N MET A 221 -14.46 -12.78 5.31
CA MET A 221 -13.73 -14.06 5.33
C MET A 221 -13.68 -14.75 3.96
N ARG A 222 -14.78 -14.69 3.20
CA ARG A 222 -14.85 -15.23 1.83
C ARG A 222 -13.95 -14.44 0.87
N MET A 223 -13.95 -13.11 0.96
CA MET A 223 -13.14 -12.21 0.15
C MET A 223 -11.65 -12.39 0.43
N SER A 224 -11.26 -12.42 1.70
CA SER A 224 -9.91 -12.70 2.20
C SER A 224 -9.36 -14.03 1.67
N ALA A 225 -10.18 -15.09 1.68
CA ALA A 225 -9.78 -16.41 1.22
C ALA A 225 -9.44 -16.49 -0.27
N TYR A 226 -9.90 -15.55 -1.12
CA TYR A 226 -9.46 -15.50 -2.53
C TYR A 226 -7.98 -15.17 -2.65
N GLY A 227 -7.48 -14.36 -1.74
CA GLY A 227 -6.07 -14.04 -1.65
C GLY A 227 -5.20 -15.30 -1.53
N LEU A 228 -5.61 -16.22 -0.65
CA LEU A 228 -4.93 -17.50 -0.40
C LEU A 228 -4.89 -18.43 -1.63
N LYS A 229 -5.62 -18.14 -2.71
CA LYS A 229 -5.54 -18.94 -3.94
C LYS A 229 -4.26 -18.72 -4.73
N ALA A 230 -3.52 -17.64 -4.42
CA ALA A 230 -2.19 -17.36 -4.95
C ALA A 230 -1.07 -17.60 -3.93
N ALA A 231 -1.40 -18.12 -2.73
CA ALA A 231 -0.43 -18.55 -1.74
C ALA A 231 0.27 -19.85 -2.14
#